data_AF-A0A183CII9-F1
#
_entry.id   AF-A0A183CII9-F1
#
_cell.length_a   1.000
_cell.length_b   1.000
_cell.length_c   1.000
_cell.angle_alpha   90.00
_cell.angle_beta   90.00
_cell.angle_gamma   90.00
#
_symmetry.space_group_name_H-M   'P 1'
#
loop_
_entity.id
_entity.type
_entity.pdbx_description
1 polymer ?
#
loop_
_entity_poly.entity_id
_entity_poly.type
_entity_poly.pdbx_seq_one_letter_code
_entity_poly.pdbx_strand_id
1 'polypeptide(L)'
;MSGPCEDLDPAIIAQAKLYYFELLNGLSESYNTFHRFIYHFLCIIGVIANICFVVVLLRPTMRKNPFNLFLIAIAICDMSLMASYFMYKQASTKFDYLF
;
A
#
# COMPACT_ATOMS: atom_id res chain seq x y z
N MET A 1 -28.26 -4.90 -30.93
CA MET A 1 -26.80 -5.14 -30.79
C MET A 1 -26.64 -6.09 -29.62
N SER A 2 -26.63 -7.39 -29.91
CA SER A 2 -26.34 -8.42 -28.91
C SER A 2 -24.88 -8.30 -28.49
N GLY A 3 -24.63 -8.41 -27.19
CA GLY A 3 -23.29 -8.24 -26.62
C GLY A 3 -22.37 -9.39 -27.03
N PRO A 4 -21.04 -9.20 -26.99
CA PRO A 4 -20.06 -10.24 -27.37
C PRO A 4 -20.09 -11.52 -26.50
N CYS A 5 -21.00 -11.62 -25.52
CA CYS A 5 -21.09 -12.71 -24.55
C CYS A 5 -22.45 -13.43 -24.56
N GLU A 6 -23.36 -13.12 -25.49
CA GLU A 6 -24.75 -13.60 -25.45
C GLU A 6 -24.92 -15.08 -25.87
N ASP A 7 -23.99 -15.61 -26.67
CA ASP A 7 -23.97 -17.02 -27.14
C ASP A 7 -22.93 -17.90 -26.43
N LEU A 8 -22.31 -17.41 -25.35
CA LEU A 8 -21.25 -18.14 -24.66
C LEU A 8 -21.84 -19.11 -23.64
N ASP A 9 -21.64 -20.41 -23.85
CA ASP A 9 -22.14 -21.48 -22.99
C ASP A 9 -21.80 -21.19 -21.51
N PRO A 10 -22.80 -21.13 -20.60
CA PRO A 10 -22.57 -20.80 -19.20
C PRO A 10 -21.56 -21.74 -18.52
N ALA A 11 -21.39 -22.97 -19.01
CA ALA A 11 -20.39 -23.90 -18.51
C ALA A 11 -18.95 -23.40 -18.77
N ILE A 12 -18.68 -22.81 -19.95
CA ILE A 12 -17.36 -22.25 -20.31
C ILE A 12 -17.03 -21.04 -19.44
N ILE A 13 -18.02 -20.18 -19.17
CA ILE A 13 -17.85 -19.02 -18.29
C ILE A 13 -17.53 -19.47 -16.85
N ALA A 14 -18.21 -20.51 -16.36
CA ALA A 14 -17.96 -21.06 -15.02
C ALA A 14 -16.54 -21.64 -14.91
N GLN A 15 -16.10 -22.38 -15.93
CA GLN A 15 -14.75 -22.95 -16.01
C GLN A 15 -13.68 -21.85 -16.02
N ALA A 16 -13.86 -20.80 -16.84
CA ALA A 16 -12.94 -19.67 -16.91
C ALA A 16 -12.86 -18.94 -15.56
N LYS A 17 -14.00 -18.69 -14.90
CA LYS A 17 -14.02 -18.07 -13.57
C LYS A 17 -13.23 -18.86 -12.54
N LEU A 18 -13.38 -20.19 -12.50
CA LEU A 18 -12.64 -21.04 -11.57
C LEU A 18 -11.14 -21.01 -11.85
N TYR A 19 -10.74 -21.10 -13.12
CA TYR A 19 -9.35 -21.02 -13.53
C TYR A 19 -8.70 -19.68 -13.13
N TYR A 20 -9.36 -18.55 -13.43
CA TYR A 20 -8.85 -17.24 -13.03
C TYR A 20 -8.88 -17.05 -11.52
N PHE A 21 -9.90 -17.57 -10.83
CA PHE A 21 -9.99 -17.47 -9.37
C PHE A 21 -8.81 -18.18 -8.71
N GLU A 22 -8.50 -19.41 -9.13
CA GLU A 22 -7.38 -20.18 -8.55
C GLU A 22 -6.03 -19.50 -8.83
N LEU A 23 -5.83 -19.00 -10.06
CA LEU A 23 -4.63 -18.23 -10.42
C LEU A 23 -4.49 -16.95 -9.59
N LEU A 24 -5.56 -16.15 -9.49
CA LEU A 24 -5.56 -14.89 -8.76
C LEU A 24 -5.41 -15.11 -7.26
N ASN A 25 -5.97 -16.19 -6.72
CA ASN A 25 -5.88 -16.48 -5.30
C ASN A 25 -4.44 -16.83 -4.90
N GLY A 26 -3.75 -17.66 -5.70
CA GLY A 26 -2.33 -17.96 -5.47
C GLY A 26 -1.42 -16.72 -5.57
N LEU A 27 -1.69 -15.84 -6.54
CA LEU A 27 -0.98 -14.57 -6.66
C LEU A 27 -1.30 -13.62 -5.50
N SER A 28 -2.55 -13.55 -5.08
CA SER A 28 -3.02 -12.71 -3.98
C SER A 28 -2.38 -13.09 -2.66
N GLU A 29 -2.31 -14.38 -2.32
CA GLU A 29 -1.68 -14.82 -1.06
C GLU A 29 -0.17 -14.53 -1.02
N SER A 30 0.52 -14.78 -2.15
CA SER A 30 1.94 -14.46 -2.29
C SER A 30 2.18 -12.96 -2.20
N TYR A 31 1.38 -12.17 -2.91
CA TYR A 31 1.43 -10.71 -2.87
C TYR A 31 1.17 -10.20 -1.45
N ASN A 32 0.18 -10.72 -0.72
CA ASN A 32 -0.15 -10.26 0.63
C ASN A 32 0.98 -10.54 1.63
N THR A 33 1.69 -11.66 1.46
CA THR A 33 2.87 -12.00 2.27
C THR A 33 4.05 -11.07 1.96
N PHE A 34 4.39 -10.88 0.68
CA PHE A 34 5.44 -9.96 0.26
C PHE A 34 5.13 -8.51 0.66
N HIS A 35 3.89 -8.08 0.43
CA HIS A 35 3.41 -6.76 0.76
C HIS A 35 3.59 -6.50 2.25
N ARG A 36 3.20 -7.44 3.14
CA ARG A 36 3.42 -7.30 4.59
C ARG A 36 4.89 -7.11 4.96
N PHE A 37 5.80 -7.86 4.36
CA PHE A 37 7.23 -7.77 4.67
C PHE A 37 7.83 -6.45 4.21
N ILE A 38 7.58 -6.08 2.95
CA ILE A 38 8.05 -4.81 2.37
C ILE A 38 7.50 -3.64 3.17
N TYR A 39 6.21 -3.66 3.56
CA TYR A 39 5.60 -2.59 4.33
C TYR A 39 6.28 -2.36 5.68
N HIS A 40 6.59 -3.45 6.40
CA HIS A 40 7.23 -3.35 7.71
C HIS A 40 8.63 -2.75 7.59
N PHE A 41 9.38 -3.18 6.57
CA PHE A 41 10.71 -2.66 6.28
C PHE A 41 10.68 -1.18 5.86
N LEU A 42 9.73 -0.81 5.00
CA LEU A 42 9.52 0.56 4.57
C LEU A 42 9.13 1.47 5.73
N CYS A 43 8.36 0.97 6.70
CA CYS A 43 7.98 1.71 7.90
C CYS A 43 9.21 2.01 8.78
N ILE A 44 10.07 1.02 9.02
CA ILE A 44 11.30 1.20 9.83
C ILE A 44 12.27 2.16 9.13
N ILE A 45 12.53 1.95 7.83
CA ILE A 45 13.40 2.84 7.06
C ILE A 45 12.81 4.25 6.97
N GLY A 46 11.51 4.38 6.75
CA GLY A 46 10.81 5.66 6.67
C GLY A 46 10.94 6.46 7.95
N VAL A 47 10.74 5.84 9.12
CA VAL A 47 10.92 6.51 10.42
C VAL A 47 12.37 7.00 10.59
N ILE A 48 13.37 6.15 10.30
CA ILE A 48 14.78 6.52 10.43
C ILE A 48 15.14 7.65 9.45
N ALA A 49 14.73 7.52 8.19
CA ALA A 49 14.98 8.52 7.16
C ALA A 49 14.32 9.86 7.50
N ASN A 50 13.06 9.86 7.95
CA ASN A 50 12.34 11.08 8.34
C ASN A 50 13.00 11.78 9.53
N ILE A 51 13.50 11.04 10.52
CA ILE A 51 14.28 11.61 11.63
C ILE A 51 15.60 12.19 11.13
N CYS A 52 16.34 11.47 10.27
CA CYS A 52 17.57 11.96 9.67
C CYS A 52 17.35 13.24 8.85
N PHE A 53 16.29 13.30 8.04
CA PHE A 53 15.92 14.50 7.28
C PHE A 53 15.60 15.67 8.21
N VAL A 54 14.76 15.46 9.23
CA VAL A 54 14.47 16.53 10.21
C VAL A 54 15.76 17.01 10.88
N VAL A 55 16.62 16.12 11.39
CA VAL A 55 17.87 16.49 12.07
C VAL A 55 18.84 17.26 11.15
N VAL A 56 18.99 16.82 9.91
CA VAL A 56 19.86 17.49 8.91
C VAL A 56 19.30 18.86 8.52
N LEU A 57 17.97 18.96 8.35
CA LEU A 57 17.29 20.15 7.84
C LEU A 57 16.94 21.17 8.93
N LEU A 58 16.87 20.76 10.21
CA LEU A 58 16.68 21.66 11.35
C LEU A 58 17.90 22.55 11.60
N ARG A 59 19.04 22.26 10.95
CA ARG A 59 20.23 23.11 11.04
C ARG A 59 19.91 24.50 10.43
N PRO A 60 19.87 25.57 11.23
CA PRO A 60 19.20 26.83 10.89
C PRO A 60 19.77 27.55 9.66
N THR A 61 21.02 27.28 9.30
CA THR A 61 21.71 27.85 8.13
C THR A 61 21.11 27.38 6.79
N MET A 62 20.42 26.23 6.77
CA MET A 62 19.96 25.57 5.54
C MET A 62 18.48 25.79 5.19
N ARG A 63 17.69 26.46 6.04
CA ARG A 63 16.23 26.66 5.83
C ARG A 63 15.86 27.68 4.74
N LYS A 64 16.83 28.38 4.16
CA LYS A 64 16.58 29.38 3.10
C LYS A 64 16.40 28.77 1.70
N ASN A 65 16.72 27.49 1.51
CA ASN A 65 16.68 26.84 0.21
C ASN A 65 15.34 26.09 0.02
N PRO A 66 14.55 26.38 -1.05
CA PRO A 66 13.26 25.73 -1.30
C PRO A 66 13.34 24.20 -1.40
N PHE A 67 14.48 23.65 -1.85
CA PHE A 67 14.70 22.20 -1.88
C PHE A 67 14.56 21.54 -0.49
N ASN A 68 14.99 22.21 0.57
CA ASN A 68 14.86 21.70 1.93
C ASN A 68 13.41 21.72 2.45
N LEU A 69 12.58 22.64 1.94
CA LEU A 69 11.16 22.65 2.25
C LEU A 69 10.45 21.45 1.60
N PHE A 70 10.78 21.15 0.34
CA PHE A 70 10.25 19.97 -0.35
C PHE A 70 10.64 18.66 0.35
N LEU A 71 11.87 18.54 0.83
CA LEU A 71 12.32 17.37 1.59
C LEU A 71 11.54 17.17 2.89
N ILE A 72 11.21 18.25 3.61
CA ILE A 72 10.35 18.17 4.81
C ILE A 72 8.93 17.76 4.42
N ALA A 73 8.39 18.30 3.31
CA ALA A 73 7.05 17.94 2.84
C ALA A 73 6.95 16.46 2.43
N ILE A 74 7.97 15.93 1.76
CA ILE A 74 8.06 14.49 1.42
C ILE A 74 8.12 13.65 2.69
N ALA A 75 8.94 14.04 3.67
CA ALA A 75 9.02 13.34 4.95
C ALA A 75 7.68 13.31 5.70
N ILE A 76 6.93 14.42 5.69
CA ILE A 76 5.58 14.50 6.28
C ILE A 76 4.61 13.61 5.50
N CYS A 77 4.67 13.61 4.17
CA CYS A 77 3.82 12.79 3.32
C CYS A 77 4.02 11.28 3.62
N ASP A 78 5.28 10.86 3.78
CA ASP A 78 5.62 9.47 4.13
C ASP A 78 5.17 9.09 5.55
N MET A 79 5.32 9.98 6.54
CA MET A 79 4.79 9.75 7.88
C MET A 79 3.26 9.61 7.87
N SER A 80 2.58 10.40 7.03
CA SER A 80 1.12 10.36 6.87
C SER A 80 0.67 9.03 6.26
N LEU A 81 1.36 8.56 5.21
CA LEU A 81 1.10 7.26 4.60
C LEU A 81 1.28 6.12 5.60
N MET A 82 2.34 6.13 6.40
CA MET A 82 2.54 5.09 7.42
C MET A 82 1.44 5.10 8.49
N ALA A 83 1.01 6.28 8.94
CA ALA A 83 -0.08 6.42 9.90
C ALA A 83 -1.42 5.91 9.33
N SER A 84 -1.79 6.34 8.12
CA SER A 84 -3.04 5.91 7.47
C SER A 84 -3.10 4.40 7.25
N TYR A 85 -1.98 3.78 6.87
CA TYR A 85 -1.92 2.33 6.70
C TYR A 85 -1.99 1.57 8.02
N PHE A 86 -1.33 2.05 9.08
CA PHE A 86 -1.47 1.45 10.41
C PHE A 86 -2.92 1.50 10.90
N MET A 87 -3.57 2.65 10.72
CA MET A 87 -4.98 2.83 11.06
C MET A 87 -5.90 1.91 10.25
N TYR A 88 -5.70 1.80 8.93
CA TYR A 88 -6.49 0.91 8.09
C TYR A 88 -6.38 -0.55 8.53
N LYS A 89 -5.17 -1.02 8.84
CA LYS A 89 -4.92 -2.40 9.28
C LYS A 89 -5.50 -2.68 10.67
N GLN A 90 -5.37 -1.74 11.61
CA GLN A 90 -6.01 -1.82 12.91
C GLN A 90 -7.54 -1.84 12.77
N ALA A 91 -8.10 -0.98 11.93
CA ALA A 91 -9.55 -0.90 11.69
C ALA A 91 -10.09 -2.19 11.06
N SER A 92 -9.42 -2.75 10.05
CA SER A 92 -9.77 -4.06 9.47
C SER A 92 -9.72 -5.16 10.53
N THR A 93 -8.64 -5.24 11.31
CA THR A 93 -8.50 -6.26 12.36
C THR A 93 -9.64 -6.15 13.36
N LYS A 94 -9.99 -4.93 13.80
CA LYS A 94 -11.10 -4.72 14.74
C LYS A 94 -12.47 -5.08 14.15
N PHE A 95 -12.66 -4.90 12.85
CA PHE A 95 -13.90 -5.23 12.16
C PHE A 95 -14.09 -6.76 12.04
N ASP A 96 -13.01 -7.51 11.77
CA ASP A 96 -13.02 -8.98 11.72
C ASP A 96 -13.25 -9.67 13.09
N TYR A 97 -13.03 -8.97 14.22
CA TYR A 97 -13.34 -9.49 15.57
C TYR A 97 -14.75 -9.14 16.05
N LEU A 98 -15.49 -8.30 15.33
CA LEU A 98 -16.82 -7.80 15.71
C LEU A 98 -17.97 -8.50 14.96
N PHE A 99 -17.65 -9.40 14.03
CA PHE A 99 -18.61 -10.20 13.26
C PHE A 99 -18.14 -11.66 13.20
#